data_AF-A0A954AMS9-F1
#
_entry.id   AF-A0A954AMS9-F1
#
_cell.length_a   1.000
_cell.length_b   1.000
_cell.length_c   1.000
_cell.angle_alpha   90.00
_cell.angle_beta   90.00
_cell.angle_gamma   90.00
#
_symmetry.space_group_name_H-M   'P 1'
#
loop_
_entity.id
_entity.type
_entity.pdbx_description
1 polymer ?
#
loop_
_entity_poly.entity_id
_entity_poly.type
_entity_poly.pdbx_seq_one_letter_code
_entity_poly.pdbx_strand_id
1 'polypeptide(L)'
;MTHDDFEGDKVDASTEFCIESSTETSKLLGKGLDIGTANIAAAIQTDDGGVAVSVERNAFLDIKADVYSKNMLTKLKVPYVVHNGNLVVLGQAAFELANIFSRETRRPMCDGLISPSDTDALPMIKLIIQKCLGDPVEPGENCYFSVPAESL
;
A
#
# COMPACT_ATOMS: atom_id res chain seq x y z
N MET A 1 -24.07 22.75 27.74
CA MET A 1 -23.54 24.07 27.35
C MET A 1 -22.07 24.06 27.75
N THR A 2 -21.21 23.51 26.88
CA THR A 2 -20.38 24.27 25.87
C THR A 2 -19.21 24.96 26.58
N HIS A 3 -17.92 24.75 26.30
CA HIS A 3 -17.13 24.30 25.13
C HIS A 3 -15.90 23.51 25.65
N ASP A 4 -15.49 22.37 25.10
CA ASP A 4 -14.67 22.16 23.89
C ASP A 4 -13.47 23.11 23.78
N ASP A 5 -12.25 22.57 23.97
CA ASP A 5 -10.98 23.00 23.38
C ASP A 5 -9.91 21.94 23.67
N PHE A 6 -9.89 20.87 22.88
CA PHE A 6 -8.70 20.05 22.67
C PHE A 6 -8.52 19.92 21.16
N GLU A 7 -7.68 20.81 20.64
CA GLU A 7 -7.22 20.85 19.26
C GLU A 7 -6.53 19.50 18.94
N GLY A 8 -7.30 18.57 18.36
CA GLY A 8 -6.73 17.40 17.71
C GLY A 8 -6.11 17.84 16.40
N ASP A 9 -4.85 17.46 16.17
CA ASP A 9 -4.14 17.62 14.89
C ASP A 9 -5.06 17.24 13.72
N LYS A 10 -5.63 18.25 13.07
CA LYS A 10 -6.05 18.15 11.68
C LYS A 10 -4.77 18.17 10.88
N VAL A 11 -4.46 17.07 10.20
CA VAL A 11 -3.55 17.13 9.06
C VAL A 11 -4.27 17.90 7.96
N ASP A 12 -4.05 19.21 7.99
CA ASP A 12 -4.43 20.14 6.93
C ASP A 12 -3.60 19.82 5.69
N ALA A 13 -4.24 19.83 4.53
CA ALA A 13 -3.60 19.57 3.25
C ALA A 13 -2.89 20.85 2.78
N SER A 14 -1.88 21.30 3.53
CA SER A 14 -0.95 22.36 3.11
C SER A 14 0.25 22.43 4.06
N THR A 15 1.10 21.41 4.03
CA THR A 15 2.45 21.52 4.58
C THR A 15 3.36 22.07 3.49
N GLU A 16 3.78 23.33 3.62
CA GLU A 16 4.91 23.85 2.86
C GLU A 16 6.17 23.08 3.27
N PHE A 17 6.69 22.27 2.35
CA PHE A 17 7.94 21.54 2.52
C PHE A 17 9.11 22.51 2.26
N CYS A 18 9.90 22.81 3.29
CA CYS A 18 11.22 23.41 3.10
C CYS A 18 12.10 22.40 2.35
N ILE A 19 12.46 22.73 1.10
CA ILE A 19 13.38 21.95 0.28
C ILE A 19 14.79 22.18 0.83
N GLU A 20 15.32 21.22 1.58
CA GLU A 20 16.76 21.02 1.63
C GLU A 20 17.20 20.45 0.28
N SER A 21 18.16 21.10 -0.38
CA SER A 21 18.66 20.65 -1.68
C SER A 21 19.40 19.33 -1.50
N SER A 22 18.70 18.21 -1.64
CA SER A 22 19.33 16.93 -1.92
C SER A 22 19.92 16.99 -3.32
N THR A 23 21.18 16.64 -3.44
CA THR A 23 21.88 16.40 -4.70
C THR A 23 20.97 15.65 -5.67
N GLU A 24 20.81 16.17 -6.89
CA GLU A 24 20.10 15.48 -7.97
C GLU A 24 20.84 14.18 -8.30
N THR A 25 20.41 13.09 -7.68
CA THR A 25 20.69 11.75 -8.16
C THR A 25 19.72 11.50 -9.30
N SER A 26 20.23 11.36 -10.52
CA SER A 26 19.40 11.02 -11.68
C SER A 26 18.77 9.65 -11.43
N LYS A 27 17.53 9.61 -10.94
CA LYS A 27 16.81 8.34 -10.78
C LYS A 27 16.70 7.70 -12.15
N LEU A 28 17.22 6.49 -12.25
CA LEU A 28 17.09 5.68 -13.45
C LEU A 28 15.60 5.40 -13.69
N LEU A 29 15.17 5.62 -14.92
CA LEU A 29 13.79 5.41 -15.32
C LEU A 29 13.53 3.93 -15.54
N GLY A 30 12.30 3.53 -15.28
CA GLY A 30 11.80 2.21 -15.59
C GLY A 30 11.61 1.37 -14.35
N LYS A 31 10.45 0.70 -14.31
CA LYS A 31 10.07 -0.16 -13.17
C LYS A 31 9.64 -1.54 -13.64
N GLY A 32 9.97 -2.54 -12.86
CA GLY A 32 9.43 -3.90 -12.97
C GLY A 32 8.34 -4.13 -11.92
N LEU A 33 7.30 -4.87 -12.28
CA LEU A 33 6.21 -5.24 -11.36
C LEU A 33 5.78 -6.69 -11.59
N ASP A 34 5.72 -7.48 -10.52
CA ASP A 34 5.18 -8.83 -10.54
C ASP A 34 3.97 -8.91 -9.61
N ILE A 35 2.80 -9.22 -10.16
CA ILE A 35 1.52 -9.22 -9.44
C ILE A 35 1.09 -10.67 -9.19
N GLY A 36 1.64 -11.26 -8.13
CA GLY A 36 1.35 -12.63 -7.74
C GLY A 36 0.15 -12.76 -6.78
N THR A 37 -0.43 -13.97 -6.74
CA THR A 37 -1.50 -14.35 -5.79
C THR A 37 -1.06 -14.33 -4.32
N ALA A 38 0.24 -14.41 -4.05
CA ALA A 38 0.78 -14.37 -2.68
C ALA A 38 1.42 -13.03 -2.34
N ASN A 39 2.23 -12.51 -3.26
CA ASN A 39 3.01 -11.31 -3.07
C ASN A 39 2.97 -10.45 -4.34
N ILE A 40 3.12 -9.15 -4.15
CA ILE A 40 3.37 -8.18 -5.22
C ILE A 40 4.81 -7.72 -5.04
N ALA A 41 5.60 -7.78 -6.11
CA ALA A 41 7.01 -7.38 -6.08
C ALA A 41 7.27 -6.28 -7.09
N ALA A 42 7.99 -5.25 -6.70
CA ALA A 42 8.46 -4.18 -7.57
C ALA A 42 9.98 -4.21 -7.66
N ALA A 43 10.52 -3.89 -8.83
CA ALA A 43 11.96 -3.80 -9.06
C ALA A 43 12.31 -2.47 -9.72
N ILE A 44 13.39 -1.84 -9.27
CA ILE A 44 13.94 -0.63 -9.89
C ILE A 44 15.46 -0.79 -10.03
N GLN A 45 16.05 -0.13 -11.02
CA GLN A 45 17.49 -0.09 -11.18
C GLN A 45 18.11 0.90 -10.17
N THR A 46 19.19 0.50 -9.51
CA THR A 46 19.96 1.37 -8.62
C THR A 46 21.09 2.07 -9.37
N ASP A 47 21.57 3.20 -8.85
CA ASP A 47 22.57 4.04 -9.53
C ASP A 47 23.91 3.34 -9.75
N ASP A 48 24.22 2.29 -8.98
CA ASP A 48 25.40 1.43 -9.11
C ASP A 48 25.23 0.30 -10.15
N GLY A 49 24.11 0.29 -10.89
CA GLY A 49 23.79 -0.73 -11.89
C GLY A 49 23.15 -1.99 -11.31
N GLY A 50 22.85 -2.02 -10.01
CA GLY A 50 22.13 -3.10 -9.34
C GLY A 50 20.60 -3.04 -9.53
N VAL A 51 19.89 -3.90 -8.79
CA VAL A 51 18.43 -3.95 -8.75
C VAL A 51 17.96 -3.93 -7.30
N ALA A 52 17.13 -2.96 -6.96
CA ALA A 52 16.41 -2.93 -5.69
C ALA A 52 15.03 -3.56 -5.85
N VAL A 53 14.68 -4.50 -4.97
CA VAL A 53 13.39 -5.20 -4.98
C VAL A 53 12.60 -4.85 -3.73
N SER A 54 11.35 -4.43 -3.92
CA SER A 54 10.36 -4.23 -2.85
C SER A 54 9.29 -5.31 -2.96
N VAL A 55 8.86 -5.88 -1.83
CA VAL A 55 7.85 -6.94 -1.82
C VAL A 55 6.78 -6.61 -0.79
N GLU A 56 5.52 -6.72 -1.19
CA GLU A 56 4.35 -6.59 -0.33
C GLU A 56 3.46 -7.83 -0.42
N ARG A 57 2.72 -8.12 0.65
CA ARG A 57 1.75 -9.22 0.62
C ARG A 57 0.54 -8.82 -0.21
N ASN A 58 0.02 -9.77 -0.98
CA ASN A 58 -1.31 -9.67 -1.59
C ASN A 58 -2.39 -9.89 -0.52
N ALA A 59 -2.50 -8.94 0.41
CA ALA A 59 -3.36 -9.05 1.57
C ALA A 59 -3.88 -7.68 2.01
N PHE A 60 -5.11 -7.65 2.49
CA PHE A 60 -5.66 -6.54 3.24
C PHE A 60 -6.59 -7.03 4.35
N LEU A 61 -6.79 -6.17 5.34
CA LEU A 61 -7.62 -6.43 6.50
C LEU A 61 -8.44 -5.19 6.81
N ASP A 62 -9.76 -5.32 6.76
CA ASP A 62 -10.69 -4.31 7.23
C ASP A 62 -10.88 -4.42 8.75
N ILE A 63 -10.79 -3.27 9.40
CA ILE A 63 -11.02 -3.06 10.82
C ILE A 63 -12.06 -1.96 10.95
N LYS A 64 -13.03 -2.15 11.84
CA LYS A 64 -14.07 -1.16 12.09
C LYS A 64 -13.46 0.19 12.43
N ALA A 65 -13.98 1.27 11.84
CA ALA A 65 -13.53 2.62 12.14
C ALA A 65 -14.10 3.14 13.46
N ASP A 66 -13.61 2.60 14.58
CA ASP A 66 -13.88 3.14 15.92
C ASP A 66 -12.60 3.70 16.57
N VAL A 67 -12.79 4.45 17.66
CA VAL A 67 -11.71 5.14 18.37
C VAL A 67 -10.68 4.16 18.93
N TYR A 68 -11.11 2.96 19.35
CA TYR A 68 -10.21 1.95 19.88
C TYR A 68 -9.31 1.39 18.78
N SER A 69 -9.90 1.01 17.63
CA SER A 69 -9.15 0.51 16.48
C SER A 69 -8.17 1.54 15.93
N LYS A 70 -8.56 2.82 15.83
CA LYS A 70 -7.64 3.90 15.43
C LYS A 70 -6.47 4.02 16.41
N ASN A 71 -6.76 4.10 17.72
CA ASN A 71 -5.72 4.22 18.75
C ASN A 71 -4.77 3.02 18.75
N MET A 72 -5.28 1.81 18.53
CA MET A 72 -4.49 0.60 18.43
C MET A 72 -3.52 0.68 17.24
N LEU A 73 -4.01 1.00 16.04
CA LEU A 73 -3.18 1.10 14.84
C LEU A 73 -2.12 2.20 14.97
N THR A 74 -2.48 3.35 15.52
CA THR A 74 -1.53 4.45 15.79
C THR A 74 -0.43 4.03 16.75
N LYS A 75 -0.76 3.33 17.85
CA LYS A 75 0.23 2.81 18.82
C LYS A 75 1.18 1.78 18.19
N LEU A 76 0.64 0.93 17.32
CA LEU A 76 1.42 -0.07 16.59
C LEU A 76 2.17 0.53 15.39
N LYS A 77 1.98 1.82 15.09
CA LYS A 77 2.52 2.51 13.91
C LYS A 77 2.18 1.80 12.60
N VAL A 78 0.99 1.20 12.53
CA VAL A 78 0.50 0.52 11.34
C VAL A 78 -0.28 1.50 10.48
N PRO A 79 0.18 1.80 9.26
CA PRO A 79 -0.56 2.66 8.34
C PRO A 79 -1.84 1.97 7.87
N TYR A 80 -2.88 2.78 7.66
CA TYR A 80 -4.18 2.34 7.17
C TYR A 80 -4.77 3.39 6.21
N VAL A 81 -5.70 2.94 5.37
CA VAL A 81 -6.54 3.82 4.54
C VAL A 81 -7.98 3.77 5.05
N VAL A 82 -8.76 4.82 4.82
CA VAL A 82 -10.20 4.80 5.11
C VAL A 82 -10.94 4.44 3.84
N HIS A 83 -11.68 3.33 3.85
CA HIS A 83 -12.45 2.84 2.70
C HIS A 83 -13.77 2.27 3.18
N ASN A 84 -14.89 2.69 2.58
CA ASN A 84 -16.25 2.23 2.94
C ASN A 84 -16.56 2.28 4.44
N GLY A 85 -16.08 3.30 5.15
CA GLY A 85 -16.30 3.46 6.59
C GLY A 85 -15.46 2.53 7.48
N ASN A 86 -14.50 1.80 6.91
CA ASN A 86 -13.55 0.95 7.64
C ASN A 86 -12.11 1.49 7.53
N LEU A 87 -11.28 1.10 8.49
CA LEU A 87 -9.83 1.26 8.45
C LEU A 87 -9.27 0.01 7.76
N VAL A 88 -8.67 0.18 6.58
CA VAL A 88 -8.09 -0.92 5.83
C VAL A 88 -6.58 -0.89 5.95
N VAL A 89 -6.03 -1.96 6.51
CA VAL A 89 -4.59 -2.21 6.56
C VAL A 89 -4.20 -3.03 5.33
N LEU A 90 -3.04 -2.72 4.75
CA LEU A 90 -2.56 -3.30 3.49
C LEU A 90 -1.23 -4.04 3.67
N GLY A 91 -1.05 -5.10 2.90
CA GLY A 91 0.23 -5.78 2.72
C GLY A 91 0.66 -6.59 3.93
N GLN A 92 1.95 -6.56 4.22
CA GLN A 92 2.55 -7.38 5.28
C GLN A 92 1.90 -7.15 6.65
N ALA A 93 1.64 -5.88 7.01
CA ALA A 93 1.00 -5.53 8.28
C ALA A 93 -0.42 -6.11 8.41
N ALA A 94 -1.17 -6.20 7.29
CA ALA A 94 -2.50 -6.80 7.30
C ALA A 94 -2.42 -8.29 7.62
N PHE A 95 -1.45 -8.99 7.04
CA PHE A 95 -1.20 -10.41 7.28
C PHE A 95 -0.79 -10.70 8.73
N GLU A 96 0.11 -9.88 9.29
CA GLU A 96 0.54 -10.01 10.69
C GLU A 96 -0.59 -9.74 11.67
N LEU A 97 -1.36 -8.66 11.46
CA LEU A 97 -2.50 -8.33 12.31
C LEU A 97 -3.60 -9.39 12.23
N ALA A 98 -3.87 -9.93 11.04
CA ALA A 98 -4.85 -10.99 10.87
C ALA A 98 -4.46 -12.23 11.67
N ASN A 99 -3.18 -12.62 11.66
CA ASN A 99 -2.68 -13.72 12.49
C ASN A 99 -2.85 -13.45 14.00
N ILE A 100 -2.56 -12.22 14.45
CA ILE A 100 -2.72 -11.83 15.86
C ILE A 100 -4.20 -11.88 16.29
N PHE A 101 -5.12 -11.47 15.41
CA PHE A 101 -6.56 -11.48 15.69
C PHE A 101 -7.23 -12.81 15.34
N SER A 102 -6.48 -13.82 14.91
CA SER A 102 -7.01 -15.10 14.41
C SER A 102 -8.12 -14.90 13.37
N ARG A 103 -7.92 -13.92 12.47
CA ARG A 103 -8.79 -13.62 11.32
C ARG A 103 -8.10 -14.02 10.04
N GLU A 104 -8.89 -14.30 9.01
CA GLU A 104 -8.36 -14.46 7.66
C GLU A 104 -8.15 -13.09 6.99
N THR A 105 -7.08 -12.96 6.20
CA THR A 105 -6.90 -11.81 5.32
C THR A 105 -7.70 -11.98 4.03
N ARG A 106 -8.16 -10.86 3.49
CA ARG A 106 -8.69 -10.80 2.13
C ARG A 106 -7.54 -10.62 1.15
N ARG A 107 -7.66 -11.23 -0.03
CA ARG A 107 -6.64 -11.20 -1.08
C ARG A 107 -7.25 -10.66 -2.38
N PRO A 108 -6.74 -9.53 -2.90
CA PRO A 108 -7.34 -8.93 -4.09
C PRO A 108 -6.94 -9.65 -5.38
N MET A 109 -5.88 -10.47 -5.36
CA MET A 109 -5.58 -11.43 -6.43
C MET A 109 -5.82 -12.87 -5.94
N CYS A 110 -6.45 -13.71 -6.78
CA CYS A 110 -6.65 -15.15 -6.57
C CYS A 110 -6.52 -15.88 -7.91
N ASP A 111 -5.85 -17.04 -7.94
CA ASP A 111 -5.70 -17.89 -9.13
C ASP A 111 -5.21 -17.13 -10.39
N GLY A 112 -4.32 -16.15 -10.20
CA GLY A 112 -3.77 -15.33 -11.29
C GLY A 112 -4.73 -14.24 -11.81
N LEU A 113 -5.91 -14.08 -11.19
CA LEU A 113 -6.89 -13.07 -11.56
C LEU A 113 -7.18 -12.14 -10.39
N ILE A 114 -7.74 -10.97 -10.67
CA ILE A 114 -8.33 -10.13 -9.64
C ILE A 114 -9.53 -10.89 -9.06
N SER A 115 -9.58 -11.02 -7.74
CA SER A 115 -10.59 -11.81 -7.04
C SER A 115 -12.00 -11.33 -7.41
N PRO A 116 -12.81 -12.13 -8.13
CA PRO A 116 -14.13 -11.70 -8.59
C PRO A 116 -15.17 -11.75 -7.46
N SER A 117 -14.88 -12.48 -6.38
CA SER A 117 -15.74 -12.62 -5.21
C SER A 117 -15.65 -11.44 -4.25
N ASP A 118 -14.72 -10.52 -4.48
CA ASP A 118 -14.44 -9.41 -3.58
C ASP A 118 -14.55 -8.07 -4.33
N THR A 119 -15.60 -7.30 -4.01
CA THR A 119 -15.86 -6.00 -4.65
C THR A 119 -14.79 -4.94 -4.36
N ASP A 120 -14.03 -5.10 -3.27
CA ASP A 120 -12.93 -4.20 -2.93
C ASP A 120 -11.60 -4.67 -3.54
N ALA A 121 -11.55 -5.80 -4.25
CA ALA A 121 -10.30 -6.34 -4.79
C ALA A 121 -9.55 -5.32 -5.66
N LEU A 122 -10.25 -4.69 -6.62
CA LEU A 122 -9.67 -3.74 -7.55
C LEU A 122 -9.10 -2.48 -6.87
N PRO A 123 -9.82 -1.77 -5.98
CA PRO A 123 -9.23 -0.64 -5.26
C PRO A 123 -8.10 -1.07 -4.32
N MET A 124 -8.17 -2.25 -3.69
CA MET A 124 -7.12 -2.71 -2.79
C MET A 124 -5.83 -3.09 -3.52
N ILE A 125 -5.91 -3.81 -4.65
CA ILE A 125 -4.71 -4.14 -5.42
C ILE A 125 -4.00 -2.89 -5.93
N LYS A 126 -4.76 -1.86 -6.34
CA LYS A 126 -4.21 -0.56 -6.74
C LYS A 126 -3.38 0.06 -5.62
N LEU A 127 -3.91 0.09 -4.40
CA LEU A 127 -3.21 0.68 -3.26
C LEU A 127 -1.96 -0.12 -2.85
N ILE A 128 -2.02 -1.46 -2.92
CA ILE A 128 -0.84 -2.30 -2.62
C ILE A 128 0.24 -2.10 -3.69
N ILE A 129 -0.14 -2.03 -4.96
CA ILE A 129 0.80 -1.72 -6.06
C ILE A 129 1.44 -0.35 -5.83
N GLN A 130 0.66 0.69 -5.51
CA GLN A 130 1.20 2.03 -5.22
C GLN A 130 2.18 2.00 -4.05
N LYS A 131 1.85 1.28 -2.97
CA LYS A 131 2.74 1.11 -1.81
C LYS A 131 4.05 0.39 -2.18
N CYS A 132 3.98 -0.61 -3.06
CA CYS A 132 5.11 -1.45 -3.43
C CYS A 132 6.02 -0.80 -4.49
N LEU A 133 5.41 -0.21 -5.53
CA LEU A 133 6.08 0.37 -6.70
C LEU A 133 6.51 1.84 -6.49
N GLY A 134 5.76 2.56 -5.65
CA GLY A 134 5.91 3.99 -5.44
C GLY A 134 5.46 4.83 -6.64
N ASP A 135 5.55 6.15 -6.49
CA ASP A 135 5.19 7.10 -7.53
C ASP A 135 6.18 7.08 -8.70
N PRO A 136 5.73 7.39 -9.93
CA PRO A 136 6.62 7.51 -11.07
C PRO A 136 7.57 8.71 -10.89
N VAL A 137 8.79 8.58 -11.40
CA VAL A 137 9.80 9.65 -11.41
C VAL A 137 9.36 10.77 -12.36
N GLU A 138 8.76 10.41 -13.49
CA GLU A 138 8.22 11.34 -14.48
C GLU A 138 6.88 10.85 -15.05
N PRO A 139 6.04 11.76 -15.58
CA PRO A 139 4.80 11.37 -16.24
C PRO A 139 5.07 10.42 -17.42
N GLY A 140 4.44 9.25 -17.40
CA GLY A 140 4.60 8.25 -18.46
C GLY A 140 5.81 7.32 -18.30
N GLU A 141 6.47 7.31 -17.14
CA GLU A 141 7.53 6.35 -16.84
C GLU A 141 7.08 4.90 -17.13
N ASN A 142 7.90 4.17 -17.88
CA ASN A 142 7.59 2.80 -18.28
C ASN A 142 7.58 1.85 -17.08
N CYS A 143 6.50 1.09 -16.94
CA CYS A 143 6.43 -0.05 -16.02
C CYS A 143 6.18 -1.33 -16.81
N TYR A 144 7.12 -2.27 -16.71
CA TYR A 144 6.98 -3.61 -17.26
C TYR A 144 6.42 -4.53 -16.19
N PHE A 145 5.39 -5.30 -16.52
CA PHE A 145 4.75 -6.19 -15.57
C PHE A 145 4.54 -7.59 -16.13
N SER A 146 4.54 -8.58 -15.24
CA SER A 146 4.19 -9.96 -15.58
C SER A 146 2.67 -10.11 -15.75
N VAL A 147 2.27 -10.95 -16.70
CA VAL A 147 0.88 -11.40 -16.84
C VAL A 147 0.89 -12.93 -16.70
N PRO A 148 0.03 -13.51 -15.84
CA PRO A 148 -0.07 -14.95 -15.71
C PRO A 148 -0.37 -15.62 -17.05
N ALA A 149 0.24 -16.78 -17.30
CA ALA A 149 -0.07 -17.57 -18.48
C ALA A 149 -1.50 -18.14 -18.40
N GLU A 150 -2.06 -18.51 -19.56
CA GLU A 150 -3.30 -19.29 -19.58
C GLU A 150 -3.10 -20.64 -18.86
N SER A 151 -4.14 -21.09 -18.17
CA SER A 151 -4.13 -22.43 -17.56
C SER A 151 -4.15 -23.49 -18.68
N LEU A 152 -3.24 -24.47 -18.59
CA LEU A 152 -3.16 -25.62 -19.50
C LEU A 152 -4.27 -26.64 -19.25
#